data_AF-A0A9E3JWD0-F1
#
_entry.id   AF-A0A9E3JWD0-F1
#
_cell.length_a   1.000
_cell.length_b   1.000
_cell.length_c   1.000
_cell.angle_alpha   90.00
_cell.angle_beta   90.00
_cell.angle_gamma   90.00
#
_symmetry.space_group_name_H-M   'P 1'
#
loop_
_entity.id
_entity.type
_entity.pdbx_description
1 polymer ?
#
loop_
_entity_poly.entity_id
_entity_poly.type
_entity_poly.pdbx_seq_one_letter_code
_entity_poly.pdbx_strand_id
1 'polypeptide(L)' 'DDGLFRMQDGATAQADAAVTVTSGALEGSNVSAVDSMVNMISLARSLETQMSLLKNAENNAAKATQILALT' A
#
# COMPACT_ATOMS: atom_id res chain seq x y z
N ASP A 1 -2.54 -4.31 20.12
CA ASP A 1 -2.10 -5.57 19.50
C ASP A 1 -0.90 -6.12 20.22
N ASP A 2 -1.01 -7.36 20.71
CA ASP A 2 0.04 -8.09 21.44
C ASP A 2 1.04 -8.80 20.50
N GLY A 3 0.83 -8.74 19.18
CA GLY A 3 1.72 -9.32 18.17
C GLY A 3 1.74 -10.84 18.14
N LEU A 4 0.83 -11.50 18.88
CA LEU A 4 0.77 -12.94 18.98
C LEU A 4 -0.09 -13.53 17.86
N PHE A 5 0.47 -14.54 17.17
CA PHE A 5 -0.32 -15.38 16.27
C PHE A 5 -1.18 -16.34 17.10
N ARG A 6 -2.45 -16.50 16.70
CA ARG A 6 -3.40 -17.43 17.33
C ARG A 6 -3.92 -18.37 16.27
N MET A 7 -4.12 -19.65 16.61
CA MET A 7 -4.78 -20.57 15.70
C MET A 7 -6.24 -20.14 15.49
N GLN A 8 -6.80 -20.42 14.31
CA GLN A 8 -8.17 -20.03 13.97
C GLN A 8 -9.22 -20.65 14.91
N ASP A 9 -8.90 -21.80 15.50
CA ASP A 9 -9.72 -22.53 16.46
C ASP A 9 -9.44 -22.13 17.93
N GLY A 10 -8.50 -21.21 18.17
CA GLY A 10 -8.06 -20.80 19.50
C GLY A 10 -7.22 -21.85 20.24
N ALA A 11 -6.85 -22.96 19.59
CA ALA A 11 -5.99 -23.97 20.17
C ALA A 11 -4.53 -23.50 20.27
N THR A 12 -3.75 -24.16 21.12
CA THR A 12 -2.31 -23.95 21.21
C THR A 12 -1.61 -24.55 19.99
N ALA A 13 -0.74 -23.76 19.34
CA ALA A 13 0.06 -24.24 18.21
C ALA A 13 0.90 -25.46 18.62
N GLN A 14 0.88 -26.50 17.79
CA GLN A 14 1.72 -27.68 17.99
C GLN A 14 3.19 -27.29 17.86
N ALA A 15 4.01 -27.70 18.84
CA ALA A 15 5.44 -27.45 18.81
C ALA A 15 6.10 -28.21 17.65
N ASP A 16 6.83 -27.50 16.79
CA ASP A 16 7.64 -28.05 15.71
C ASP A 16 9.09 -28.24 16.18
N ALA A 17 9.67 -29.41 15.92
CA ALA A 17 11.05 -29.75 16.27
C ALA A 17 12.10 -28.98 15.46
N ALA A 18 11.72 -28.35 14.33
CA ALA A 18 12.62 -27.54 13.51
C ALA A 18 12.82 -26.11 14.06
N VAL A 19 11.98 -25.66 14.99
CA VAL A 19 12.05 -24.30 15.54
C VAL A 19 12.99 -24.28 16.75
N THR A 20 14.09 -23.54 16.64
CA THR A 20 15.07 -23.38 17.72
C THR A 20 15.23 -21.92 18.12
N VAL A 21 15.19 -21.63 19.41
CA VAL A 21 15.39 -20.27 19.94
C VAL A 21 16.88 -20.00 20.10
N THR A 22 17.39 -18.95 19.45
CA THR A 22 18.76 -18.48 19.65
C THR A 22 18.78 -17.42 20.75
N SER A 23 19.42 -17.73 21.89
CA SER A 23 19.51 -16.81 23.03
C SER A 23 20.30 -15.55 22.66
N GLY A 24 19.73 -14.37 22.93
CA GLY A 24 20.35 -13.08 22.63
C GLY A 24 20.14 -12.55 21.21
N ALA A 25 19.40 -13.27 20.35
CA ALA A 25 18.96 -12.76 19.06
C ALA A 25 17.55 -12.16 19.17
N LEU A 26 17.37 -10.94 18.65
CA LEU A 26 16.06 -10.32 18.50
C LEU A 26 15.62 -10.46 17.04
N GLU A 27 14.48 -11.09 16.81
CA GLU A 27 13.89 -11.16 15.47
C GLU A 27 13.52 -9.74 15.03
N GLY A 28 14.28 -9.23 14.05
CA GLY A 28 14.01 -7.94 13.43
C GLY A 28 12.83 -8.02 12.48
N SER A 29 12.14 -6.89 12.30
CA SER A 29 11.13 -6.79 11.25
C SER A 29 11.77 -7.02 9.88
N ASN A 30 11.19 -7.92 9.09
CA ASN A 30 11.55 -8.11 7.67
C ASN A 30 11.05 -6.94 6.76
N VAL A 31 10.82 -5.76 7.33
CA VAL A 31 10.34 -4.57 6.61
C VAL A 31 11.48 -3.58 6.49
N SER A 32 11.85 -3.28 5.24
CA SER A 32 12.71 -2.16 4.90
C SER A 32 11.88 -0.88 4.85
N ALA A 33 12.18 0.07 5.74
CA ALA A 33 11.51 1.37 5.79
C ALA A 33 11.72 2.16 4.49
N VAL A 34 12.90 2.05 3.87
CA VAL A 34 13.25 2.73 2.63
C VAL A 34 12.39 2.23 1.48
N ASP A 35 12.28 0.91 1.31
CA ASP A 35 11.45 0.33 0.24
C ASP A 35 9.97 0.66 0.42
N SER A 36 9.50 0.65 1.66
CA SER A 36 8.13 1.04 2.00
C SER A 36 7.86 2.51 1.65
N MET A 37 8.80 3.42 1.95
CA MET A 37 8.69 4.83 1.59
C MET A 37 8.73 5.04 0.07
N VAL A 38 9.63 4.35 -0.65
CA VAL A 38 9.70 4.45 -2.12
C VAL A 38 8.41 3.97 -2.77
N ASN A 39 7.83 2.87 -2.27
CA ASN A 39 6.53 2.38 -2.72
C ASN A 39 5.41 3.39 -2.47
N MET A 40 5.37 4.02 -1.29
CA MET A 40 4.39 5.08 -1.01
C MET A 40 4.55 6.28 -1.94
N ILE A 41 5.78 6.73 -2.18
CA ILE A 41 6.05 7.87 -3.07
C ILE A 41 5.67 7.53 -4.52
N SER A 42 5.96 6.31 -4.98
CA SER A 42 5.57 5.84 -6.31
C SER A 42 4.05 5.84 -6.49
N LEU A 43 3.31 5.36 -5.49
CA LEU A 43 1.86 5.38 -5.48
C LEU A 43 1.30 6.81 -5.50
N ALA A 44 1.88 7.71 -4.70
CA ALA A 44 1.46 9.11 -4.66
C ALA A 44 1.59 9.82 -6.02
N ARG A 45 2.72 9.62 -6.72
CA ARG A 45 2.91 10.16 -8.09
C ARG A 45 1.93 9.55 -9.10
N SER A 46 1.64 8.26 -8.97
CA SER A 46 0.65 7.60 -9.83
C SER A 46 -0.76 8.16 -9.60
N LEU A 47 -1.11 8.50 -8.36
CA LEU A 47 -2.37 9.18 -8.06
C LEU A 47 -2.41 10.61 -8.62
N GLU A 48 -1.31 11.37 -8.48
CA GLU A 48 -1.22 12.73 -8.99
C GLU A 48 -1.38 12.79 -10.52
N THR A 49 -0.74 11.87 -11.25
CA THR A 49 -0.88 11.76 -12.71
C THR A 49 -2.32 11.41 -13.11
N GLN A 50 -2.98 10.49 -12.39
CA GLN A 50 -4.41 10.20 -12.59
C GLN A 50 -5.29 11.43 -12.38
N MET A 51 -5.04 12.22 -11.32
CA MET A 51 -5.76 13.45 -11.05
C MET A 51 -5.50 14.54 -12.11
N SER A 52 -4.27 14.65 -12.61
CA SER A 52 -3.92 15.57 -13.69
C SER A 52 -4.62 15.20 -15.00
N LEU A 53 -4.70 13.90 -15.33
CA LEU A 53 -5.44 13.41 -16.48
C LEU A 53 -6.94 13.74 -16.38
N LEU A 54 -7.54 13.54 -15.21
CA LEU A 54 -8.95 13.91 -14.97
C LEU A 54 -9.19 15.41 -15.17
N LYS A 55 -8.34 16.27 -14.60
CA LYS A 55 -8.43 17.73 -14.81
C LYS A 55 -8.31 18.13 -16.27
N ASN A 56 -7.43 17.48 -17.02
CA ASN A 56 -7.30 17.73 -18.46
C ASN A 56 -8.56 17.30 -19.22
N ALA A 57 -9.14 16.15 -18.89
CA ALA A 57 -10.39 15.69 -19.48
C ALA A 57 -11.55 16.65 -19.20
N GLU A 58 -11.68 17.13 -17.96
CA GLU A 58 -12.68 18.14 -17.58
C GLU A 58 -12.49 19.46 -18.34
N ASN A 59 -11.25 19.96 -18.44
CA ASN A 59 -10.97 21.20 -19.17
C ASN A 59 -11.30 21.05 -20.67
N ASN A 60 -10.96 19.91 -21.26
CA ASN A 60 -11.28 19.62 -22.66
C ASN A 60 -12.78 19.53 -22.89
N ALA A 61 -13.52 18.85 -22.01
CA ALA A 61 -14.99 18.78 -22.07
C ALA A 61 -15.62 20.18 -21.97
N ALA A 62 -15.15 21.03 -21.04
CA ALA A 62 -15.64 22.39 -20.89
C ALA A 62 -15.39 23.25 -22.14
N LYS A 63 -14.25 23.07 -22.82
CA LYS A 63 -13.93 23.75 -24.08
C LYS A 63 -14.80 23.25 -25.24
N ALA A 64 -15.01 21.95 -25.35
CA ALA A 64 -15.89 21.37 -26.37
C ALA A 64 -17.33 21.89 -26.25
N THR A 65 -17.84 22.00 -25.02
CA THR A 65 -19.17 22.58 -24.76
C THR A 65 -19.26 24.05 -25.16
N GLN A 66 -18.20 24.84 -24.99
CA GLN A 66 -18.19 26.24 -25.45
C GLN A 66 -18.28 26.36 -26.97
N ILE A 67 -17.65 25.44 -27.72
CA ILE A 67 -17.79 25.40 -29.18
C ILE A 67 -19.22 25.03 -29.58
N LEU A 68 -19.82 24.04 -28.91
CA LEU A 68 -21.21 23.65 -29.16
C LEU A 68 -22.20 24.78 -28.84
N ALA A 69 -21.92 25.62 -27.85
CA ALA A 69 -22.77 26.76 -27.49
C ALA A 69 -22.66 27.95 -28.46
N LEU A 70 -21.62 27.98 -29.32
CA LEU A 70 -21.40 29.04 -30.30
C LEU A 70 -22.02 28.72 -31.67
N THR A 71 -22.42 27.47 -31.91
CA THR A 71 -23.14 26.99 -33.11
C THR A 71 -24.64 26.89 -32.86
#